data_AF-A0A2M6VXG7-F1
#
_entry.id   AF-A0A2M6VXG7-F1
#
_cell.length_a   1.000
_cell.length_b   1.000
_cell.length_c   1.000
_cell.angle_alpha   90.00
_cell.angle_beta   90.00
_cell.angle_gamma   90.00
#
_symmetry.space_group_name_H-M   'P 1'
#
loop_
_entity.id
_entity.type
_entity.pdbx_description
1 polymer ?
#
loop_
_entity_poly.entity_id
_entity_poly.type
_entity_poly.pdbx_seq_one_letter_code
_entity_poly.pdbx_strand_id
1 'polypeptide(L)'
;MKINEFTTNLNTYVATVRVVLRNGTTMAKTHVIADGTNQARMLLMHLYGEGNVFSVQALMDEEVTEGTKTLTASELQVKSLTDRAKQLNQQAKETKARQSLEKARKRAQDISANVL
;
A
#
# COMPACT_ATOMS: atom_id res chain seq x y z
N MET A 1 23.80 42.04 -5.30
CA MET A 1 23.19 41.17 -6.34
C MET A 1 22.47 40.03 -5.63
N LYS A 2 21.13 39.98 -5.70
CA LYS A 2 20.36 38.80 -5.27
C LYS A 2 20.19 37.93 -6.51
N ILE A 3 20.87 36.80 -6.54
CA ILE A 3 20.67 35.79 -7.57
C ILE A 3 19.45 35.01 -7.09
N ASN A 4 18.27 35.32 -7.64
CA ASN A 4 17.11 34.46 -7.47
C ASN A 4 17.38 33.23 -8.31
N GLU A 5 17.86 32.16 -7.67
CA GLU A 5 17.92 30.84 -8.26
C GLU A 5 16.48 30.41 -8.54
N PHE A 6 16.04 30.58 -9.79
CA PHE A 6 14.82 29.94 -10.26
C PHE A 6 15.15 28.45 -10.32
N THR A 7 14.88 27.75 -9.23
CA THR A 7 14.84 26.29 -9.23
C THR A 7 13.62 25.90 -10.07
N THR A 8 13.80 25.80 -11.40
CA THR A 8 12.81 25.16 -12.26
C THR A 8 12.77 23.70 -11.86
N ASN A 9 11.85 23.37 -10.96
CA ASN A 9 11.62 22.00 -10.52
C ASN A 9 11.00 21.24 -11.70
N LEU A 10 11.87 20.59 -12.46
CA LEU A 10 11.51 19.67 -13.54
C LEU A 10 10.77 18.49 -12.91
N ASN A 11 9.50 18.31 -13.27
CA ASN A 11 8.66 17.24 -12.75
C ASN A 11 8.66 16.07 -13.72
N THR A 12 8.70 14.86 -13.18
CA THR A 12 8.53 13.63 -13.96
C THR A 12 7.05 13.34 -14.14
N TYR A 13 6.63 13.02 -15.36
CA TYR A 13 5.26 12.63 -15.69
C TYR A 13 5.27 11.25 -16.30
N VAL A 14 4.34 10.39 -15.88
CA VAL A 14 4.08 9.09 -16.49
C VAL A 14 2.89 9.19 -17.41
N ALA A 15 3.03 8.67 -18.63
CA ALA A 15 1.98 8.65 -19.61
C ALA A 15 1.75 7.25 -20.18
N THR A 16 0.48 6.98 -20.48
CA THR A 16 0.09 5.78 -21.22
C THR A 16 -0.09 6.18 -22.67
N VAL A 17 0.71 5.59 -23.56
CA VAL A 17 0.73 5.90 -24.98
C VAL A 17 0.50 4.65 -25.81
N ARG A 18 -0.16 4.82 -26.95
CA ARG A 18 -0.33 3.77 -27.95
C ARG A 18 0.80 3.86 -28.97
N VAL A 19 1.63 2.84 -29.03
CA VAL A 19 2.72 2.71 -29.98
C VAL A 19 2.24 1.86 -31.15
N VAL A 20 2.17 2.46 -32.34
CA VAL A 20 1.81 1.77 -33.59
C VAL A 20 3.11 1.37 -34.29
N LEU A 21 3.32 0.07 -34.44
CA LEU A 21 4.44 -0.53 -35.17
C LEU A 21 3.92 -1.12 -36.49
N ARG A 22 4.84 -1.49 -37.39
CA ARG A 22 4.48 -2.10 -38.70
C ARG A 22 3.67 -3.40 -38.57
N ASN A 23 3.81 -4.12 -37.47
CA ASN A 23 3.26 -5.45 -37.24
C ASN A 23 2.23 -5.51 -36.08
N GLY A 24 1.84 -4.36 -35.51
CA GLY A 24 0.89 -4.36 -34.39
C GLY A 24 0.79 -3.03 -33.68
N THR A 25 -0.11 -2.97 -32.70
CA THR A 25 -0.34 -1.79 -31.87
C THR A 25 -0.28 -2.21 -30.41
N THR A 26 0.56 -1.54 -29.63
CA THR A 26 0.80 -1.89 -28.23
C THR A 26 0.67 -0.66 -27.34
N MET A 27 0.09 -0.84 -26.16
CA MET A 27 0.05 0.20 -25.13
C MET A 27 1.34 0.15 -24.31
N ALA A 28 2.04 1.28 -24.20
CA ALA A 28 3.26 1.41 -23.42
C ALA A 28 3.12 2.53 -22.38
N LYS A 29 3.78 2.36 -21.23
CA LYS A 29 3.97 3.44 -20.27
C LYS A 29 5.34 4.06 -20.48
N THR A 30 5.40 5.38 -20.54
CA THR A 30 6.64 6.14 -20.70
C THR A 30 6.69 7.27 -19.67
N HIS A 31 7.88 7.72 -19.33
CA HIS A 31 8.07 8.93 -18.54
C HIS A 31 8.52 10.10 -19.43
N VAL A 32 8.20 11.33 -19.04
CA VAL A 32 8.69 12.58 -19.63
C VAL A 32 8.95 13.58 -18.53
N ILE A 33 9.99 14.38 -18.67
CA ILE A 33 10.34 15.43 -17.72
C ILE A 33 9.87 16.76 -18.31
N ALA A 34 9.08 17.53 -17.56
CA ALA A 34 8.58 18.84 -18.00
C ALA A 34 8.29 19.76 -16.81
N ASP A 35 8.13 21.07 -17.07
CA ASP A 35 7.80 22.02 -16.00
C ASP A 35 6.33 21.89 -15.56
N GLY A 36 5.45 21.44 -16.46
CA GLY A 36 4.01 21.33 -16.19
C GLY A 36 3.32 20.23 -16.99
N THR A 37 2.18 19.76 -16.49
CA THR A 37 1.39 18.67 -17.11
C THR A 37 0.99 19.00 -18.55
N ASN A 38 0.66 20.26 -18.84
CA ASN A 38 0.31 20.69 -20.19
C ASN A 38 1.51 20.60 -21.14
N GLN A 39 2.71 20.99 -20.68
CA GLN A 39 3.94 20.87 -21.47
C GLN A 39 4.32 19.40 -21.69
N ALA A 40 4.24 18.57 -20.65
CA ALA A 40 4.45 17.13 -20.76
C ALA A 40 3.51 16.51 -21.79
N ARG A 41 2.22 16.90 -21.77
CA ARG A 41 1.23 16.44 -22.74
C ARG A 41 1.58 16.89 -24.16
N MET A 42 1.97 18.15 -24.36
CA MET A 42 2.40 18.65 -25.68
C MET A 42 3.61 17.88 -26.22
N LEU A 43 4.62 17.61 -25.38
CA LEU A 43 5.80 16.82 -25.76
C LEU A 43 5.42 15.39 -26.17
N LEU A 44 4.54 14.75 -25.40
CA LEU A 44 4.07 13.39 -25.70
C LEU A 44 3.21 13.35 -26.96
N MET A 45 2.38 14.37 -27.19
CA MET A 45 1.60 14.49 -28.42
C MET A 45 2.48 14.73 -29.64
N HIS A 46 3.57 15.47 -29.49
CA HIS A 46 4.54 15.65 -30.55
C HIS A 46 5.29 14.35 -30.89
N LEU A 47 5.67 13.57 -29.87
CA LEU A 47 6.44 12.33 -30.05
C LEU A 47 5.59 11.15 -30.52
N TYR A 48 4.40 10.98 -29.95
CA TYR A 48 3.54 9.82 -30.19
C TYR A 48 2.33 10.14 -31.08
N GLY A 49 1.96 11.41 -31.27
CA GLY A 49 0.75 11.84 -31.98
C GLY A 49 -0.42 12.13 -31.02
N GLU A 50 -1.27 13.11 -31.37
CA GLU A 50 -2.37 13.58 -30.51
C GLU A 50 -3.35 12.46 -30.10
N GLY A 51 -3.68 11.55 -31.02
CA GLY A 51 -4.59 10.43 -30.79
C GLY A 51 -3.96 9.21 -30.10
N ASN A 52 -2.66 9.28 -29.77
CA ASN A 52 -1.93 8.16 -29.18
C ASN A 52 -1.58 8.39 -27.71
N VAL A 53 -1.92 9.53 -27.12
CA VAL A 53 -1.70 9.83 -25.70
C VAL A 53 -3.02 9.67 -24.93
N PHE A 54 -3.10 8.68 -24.05
CA PHE A 54 -4.33 8.34 -23.32
C PHE A 54 -4.40 9.00 -21.95
N SER A 55 -3.26 9.08 -21.26
CA SER A 55 -3.18 9.66 -19.91
C SER A 55 -1.82 10.29 -19.69
N VAL A 56 -1.77 11.38 -18.91
CA VAL A 56 -0.54 11.98 -18.40
C VAL A 56 -0.77 12.26 -16.92
N GLN A 57 0.08 11.72 -16.06
CA GLN A 57 0.00 11.87 -14.61
C GLN A 57 1.36 12.32 -14.10
N ALA A 58 1.38 13.29 -13.17
CA ALA A 58 2.61 13.65 -12.49
C ALA A 58 3.06 12.47 -11.64
N LEU A 59 4.28 12.00 -11.86
CA LEU A 59 4.99 11.19 -10.90
C LEU A 59 5.48 12.18 -9.85
N MET A 60 4.65 12.43 -8.85
CA MET A 60 5.19 12.97 -7.61
C MET A 60 6.16 11.90 -7.12
N ASP A 61 7.45 12.25 -7.04
CA ASP A 61 8.33 11.55 -6.14
C ASP A 61 7.65 11.69 -4.78
N GLU A 62 6.90 10.66 -4.37
CA GLU A 62 6.79 10.34 -2.96
C GLU A 62 8.24 10.07 -2.56
N GLU A 63 8.94 11.16 -2.22
CA GLU A 63 10.00 11.13 -1.25
C GLU A 63 9.48 10.16 -0.18
N VAL A 64 10.20 9.04 -0.06
CA VAL A 64 9.96 7.99 0.92
C VAL A 64 10.23 8.64 2.28
N THR A 65 9.34 9.52 2.68
CA THR A 65 9.21 10.04 4.01
C THR A 65 8.58 8.88 4.77
N GLU A 66 9.35 8.32 5.70
CA GLU A 66 9.04 7.17 6.55
C GLU A 66 7.83 7.40 7.48
N GLY A 67 6.73 7.98 7.01
CA GLY A 67 5.64 8.46 7.85
C GLY A 67 4.27 7.85 7.57
N THR A 68 3.90 7.61 6.31
CA THR A 68 2.52 7.18 6.00
C THR A 68 2.43 6.36 4.72
N LYS A 69 2.98 5.14 4.75
CA LYS A 69 2.44 4.09 3.87
C LYS A 69 0.98 3.89 4.24
N THR A 70 0.09 4.48 3.45
CA THR A 70 -1.31 4.04 3.41
C THR A 70 -1.26 2.60 2.91
N LEU A 71 -1.20 1.67 3.87
CA LEU A 71 -1.27 0.24 3.65
C LEU A 71 -2.33 0.00 2.58
N THR A 72 -1.91 -0.58 1.46
CA THR A 72 -2.81 -0.86 0.34
C THR A 72 -4.02 -1.62 0.89
N ALA A 73 -5.23 -1.39 0.35
CA ALA A 73 -6.47 -1.90 0.94
C ALA A 73 -6.42 -3.40 1.34
N SER A 74 -5.63 -4.18 0.61
CA SER A 74 -5.32 -5.59 0.89
C SER A 74 -4.49 -5.82 2.17
N GLU A 75 -3.49 -4.99 2.46
CA GLU A 75 -2.64 -5.08 3.66
C GLU A 75 -3.39 -4.63 4.93
N LEU A 76 -4.28 -3.64 4.83
CA LEU A 76 -5.19 -3.27 5.92
C LEU A 76 -6.09 -4.45 6.30
N GLN A 77 -6.58 -5.20 5.31
CA GLN A 77 -7.42 -6.37 5.56
C GLN A 77 -6.62 -7.47 6.28
N VAL A 78 -5.40 -7.78 5.83
CA VAL A 78 -4.53 -8.77 6.49
C VAL A 78 -4.19 -8.36 7.92
N LYS A 79 -3.91 -7.07 8.17
CA LYS A 79 -3.65 -6.56 9.51
C LYS A 79 -4.88 -6.72 10.42
N SER A 80 -6.06 -6.35 9.93
CA SER A 80 -7.32 -6.52 10.71
C SER A 80 -7.62 -7.98 11.04
N LEU A 81 -7.35 -8.90 10.11
CA LEU A 81 -7.52 -10.34 10.33
C LEU A 81 -6.50 -10.87 11.35
N THR A 82 -5.26 -10.38 11.29
CA THR A 82 -4.19 -10.77 12.22
C THR A 82 -4.48 -10.31 13.65
N ASP A 83 -4.92 -9.06 13.82
CA ASP A 83 -5.25 -8.53 15.14
C ASP A 83 -6.44 -9.28 15.75
N ARG A 84 -7.45 -9.59 14.92
CA ARG A 84 -8.60 -10.43 15.34
C ARG A 84 -8.18 -11.84 15.72
N ALA A 85 -7.23 -12.45 14.99
CA ALA A 85 -6.72 -13.78 15.30
C ALA A 85 -5.93 -13.80 16.63
N LYS A 86 -5.12 -12.77 16.91
CA LYS A 86 -4.41 -12.64 18.20
C LYS A 86 -5.38 -12.55 19.37
N GLN A 87 -6.44 -11.75 19.24
CA GLN A 87 -7.45 -11.61 20.28
C GLN A 87 -8.18 -12.94 20.56
N LEU A 88 -8.57 -13.67 19.51
CA LEU A 88 -9.22 -14.97 19.64
C LEU A 88 -8.31 -16.01 20.31
N ASN A 89 -7.03 -16.04 19.96
CA ASN A 89 -6.06 -16.95 20.59
C ASN A 89 -5.87 -16.64 22.08
N GLN A 90 -5.90 -15.36 22.45
CA GLN A 90 -5.80 -14.95 23.86
C GLN A 90 -7.03 -15.37 24.66
N GLN A 91 -8.23 -15.18 24.12
CA GLN A 91 -9.47 -15.67 24.71
C GLN A 91 -9.50 -17.21 24.84
N ALA A 92 -9.04 -17.93 23.81
CA ALA A 92 -8.93 -19.38 23.85
C ALA A 92 -7.95 -19.87 24.93
N LYS A 93 -6.88 -19.12 25.20
CA LYS A 93 -5.91 -19.44 26.25
C LYS A 93 -6.49 -19.21 27.65
N GLU A 94 -7.20 -18.10 27.85
CA GLU A 94 -7.86 -17.79 29.13
C GLU A 94 -8.97 -18.78 29.47
N THR A 95 -9.80 -19.15 28.48
CA THR A 95 -10.85 -20.15 28.68
C THR A 95 -10.28 -21.51 29.03
N LYS A 96 -9.21 -21.96 28.35
CA LYS A 96 -8.49 -23.19 28.72
C LYS A 96 -7.91 -23.11 30.13
N ALA A 97 -7.31 -21.98 30.51
CA ALA A 97 -6.77 -21.79 31.85
C ALA A 97 -7.86 -21.88 32.92
N ARG A 98 -9.02 -21.23 32.71
CA ARG A 98 -10.18 -21.33 33.61
C ARG A 98 -10.68 -22.76 33.76
N GLN A 99 -10.80 -23.51 32.65
CA GLN A 99 -11.21 -24.91 32.69
C GLN A 99 -10.21 -25.77 33.46
N SER A 100 -8.90 -25.54 33.31
CA SER A 100 -7.89 -26.26 34.08
C SER A 100 -7.95 -25.95 35.57
N LEU A 101 -8.20 -24.69 35.95
CA LEU A 101 -8.34 -24.29 37.35
C LEU A 101 -9.59 -24.89 37.99
N GLU A 102 -10.71 -24.93 37.27
CA GLU A 102 -11.94 -25.54 37.77
C GLU A 102 -11.77 -27.05 37.97
N LYS A 103 -11.11 -27.75 37.02
CA LYS A 103 -10.77 -29.17 37.16
C LYS A 103 -9.83 -29.41 38.33
N ALA A 104 -8.82 -28.57 38.52
CA ALA A 104 -7.90 -28.65 39.66
C ALA A 104 -8.61 -28.41 40.99
N ARG A 105 -9.52 -27.43 41.05
CA ARG A 105 -10.35 -27.15 42.24
C ARG A 105 -11.24 -28.34 42.60
N LYS A 106 -11.94 -28.92 41.62
CA LYS A 106 -12.75 -30.13 41.85
C LYS A 106 -11.90 -31.28 42.39
N ARG A 107 -10.75 -31.56 41.77
CA ARG A 107 -9.81 -32.58 42.25
C ARG A 107 -9.32 -32.31 43.68
N ALA A 108 -9.00 -31.06 44.03
CA ALA A 108 -8.57 -30.71 45.38
C ALA A 108 -9.70 -30.89 46.40
N GLN A 109 -10.94 -30.55 46.03
CA GLN A 109 -12.12 -30.76 46.86
C GLN A 109 -12.42 -32.26 47.05
N ASP A 110 -12.39 -33.05 45.98
CA ASP A 110 -12.58 -34.50 46.04
C ASP A 110 -11.52 -35.18 46.93
N ILE A 111 -10.25 -34.77 46.82
CA ILE A 111 -9.17 -35.28 47.68
C ILE A 111 -9.41 -34.87 49.13
N SER A 112 -9.83 -33.62 49.39
CA SER A 112 -10.12 -33.16 50.76
C SER A 112 -11.34 -33.83 51.39
N ALA A 113 -12.31 -34.27 50.59
CA ALA A 113 -13.50 -34.97 51.04
C ALA A 113 -13.24 -36.46 51.37
N ASN A 114 -12.18 -37.04 50.83
CA ASN A 114 -11.81 -38.44 51.03
C ASN A 114 -10.74 -38.64 52.14
N VAL A 115 -10.37 -37.57 52.86
CA VAL A 115 -9.36 -37.55 53.95
C VAL A 115 -9.99 -37.30 55.33
N LEU A 116 -11.32 -37.41 55.44
CA LEU A 116 -12.08 -37.54 56.69
C LEU A 116 -12.74 -38.92 56.75
#